data_AF-A0A6H5JMZ5-F1
#
_entry.id   AF-A0A6H5JMZ5-F1
#
_cell.length_a   1.000
_cell.length_b   1.000
_cell.length_c   1.000
_cell.angle_alpha   90.00
_cell.angle_beta   90.00
_cell.angle_gamma   90.00
#
_symmetry.space_group_name_H-M   'P 1'
#
loop_
_entity.id
_entity.type
_entity.pdbx_description
1 polymer ?
#
loop_
_entity_poly.entity_id
_entity_poly.type
_entity_poly.pdbx_seq_one_letter_code
_entity_poly.pdbx_strand_id
1 'polypeptide(L)'
;MGSSCCCCCFPCLEPNDPVRAVTSRFLSQRSFLCYKVIATIYFVFWCYFWPFGEDIDDAHKFVTYWGWYMAAIYFLVSTATAYSFLGSPMASDGPVRGTHAVAPHRGNRNQPLSSNRRALLGFQVFSWNVACVGSLVIVTVFWVALFDNTPLTSTDVNAHILIAPVMAIDQLLVATKFERKQMLASFLFSIVYVAFNIVFFLTAPEDERVIYGQMDWGESVGNSAAFAAVVTFVLVPLGGLIHYCVFRLREYIYETCGGGSRPSSHSDIEEGGVVTAIFSR
;
A
#
# COMPACT_ATOMS: atom_id res chain seq x y z
N MET A 1 7.90 -0.93 -42.50
CA MET A 1 7.07 -0.21 -41.50
C MET A 1 7.59 -0.57 -40.13
N GLY A 2 8.36 0.33 -39.51
CA GLY A 2 8.94 0.11 -38.20
C GLY A 2 7.90 0.36 -37.12
N SER A 3 7.58 -0.67 -36.34
CA SER A 3 6.79 -0.53 -35.12
C SER A 3 7.63 0.21 -34.08
N SER A 4 7.38 1.51 -33.94
CA SER A 4 7.86 2.28 -32.80
C SER A 4 7.29 1.67 -31.53
N CYS A 5 8.12 0.98 -30.74
CA CYS A 5 7.77 0.60 -29.38
C CYS A 5 7.32 1.86 -28.62
N CYS A 6 6.09 1.88 -28.15
CA CYS A 6 5.59 2.93 -27.27
C CYS A 6 6.54 3.08 -26.07
N CYS A 7 7.16 4.25 -25.95
CA CYS A 7 8.02 4.72 -24.87
C CYS A 7 7.33 4.82 -23.49
N CYS A 8 6.27 4.07 -23.22
CA CYS A 8 5.45 4.25 -22.02
C CYS A 8 5.82 3.32 -20.86
N CYS A 9 6.77 2.39 -21.02
CA CYS A 9 7.17 1.49 -19.95
C CYS A 9 8.68 1.54 -19.73
N PHE A 10 9.09 2.03 -18.55
CA PHE A 10 10.46 1.91 -18.04
C PHE A 10 10.91 0.43 -18.09
N PRO A 11 12.23 0.16 -18.23
CA PRO A 11 12.75 -1.20 -18.34
C PRO A 11 12.18 -2.09 -17.23
N CYS A 12 11.65 -3.25 -17.65
CA CYS A 12 10.96 -4.20 -16.80
C CYS A 12 11.82 -4.57 -15.59
N LEU A 13 11.52 -3.99 -14.42
CA LEU A 13 12.11 -4.40 -13.15
C LEU A 13 11.78 -5.87 -12.92
N GLU A 14 12.80 -6.68 -12.60
CA GLU A 14 12.62 -8.10 -12.35
C GLU A 14 11.56 -8.33 -11.24
N PRO A 15 10.76 -9.41 -11.33
CA PRO A 15 9.64 -9.67 -10.41
C PRO A 15 10.01 -9.70 -8.92
N ASN A 16 11.28 -9.97 -8.60
CA ASN A 16 11.80 -10.12 -7.24
C ASN A 16 12.58 -8.88 -6.76
N ASP A 17 12.54 -7.77 -7.51
CA ASP A 17 13.34 -6.62 -7.15
C ASP A 17 12.74 -5.90 -5.92
N PRO A 18 13.43 -5.86 -4.76
CA PRO A 18 13.03 -5.07 -3.59
C PRO A 18 12.83 -3.59 -3.90
N VAL A 19 13.32 -3.09 -5.04
CA VAL A 19 13.16 -1.73 -5.55
C VAL A 19 11.72 -1.43 -6.04
N ARG A 20 10.83 -2.42 -6.11
CA ARG A 20 9.43 -2.18 -6.49
C ARG A 20 8.65 -1.28 -5.53
N ALA A 21 9.02 -1.27 -4.24
CA ALA A 21 8.35 -0.43 -3.25
C ALA A 21 8.63 1.08 -3.42
N VAL A 22 9.66 1.43 -4.18
CA VAL A 22 10.17 2.80 -4.33
C VAL A 22 10.03 3.34 -5.73
N THR A 23 9.38 2.59 -6.62
CA THR A 23 9.23 2.93 -8.04
C THR A 23 7.76 2.91 -8.44
N SER A 24 7.48 3.57 -9.57
CA SER A 24 6.21 3.48 -10.28
C SER A 24 6.43 2.83 -11.63
N ARG A 25 5.40 2.13 -12.13
CA ARG A 25 5.37 1.66 -13.52
C ARG A 25 4.66 2.64 -14.46
N PHE A 26 3.91 3.61 -13.92
CA PHE A 26 3.20 4.64 -14.71
C PHE A 26 3.97 5.96 -14.78
N LEU A 27 4.74 6.30 -13.74
CA LEU A 27 5.41 7.58 -13.61
C LEU A 27 6.93 7.40 -13.74
N SER A 28 7.60 8.44 -14.27
CA SER A 28 9.05 8.56 -14.13
C SER A 28 9.45 8.59 -12.65
N GLN A 29 10.67 8.15 -12.33
CA GLN A 29 11.13 8.13 -10.93
C GLN A 29 11.07 9.52 -10.27
N ARG A 30 11.34 10.60 -11.02
CA ARG A 30 11.24 11.97 -10.52
C ARG A 30 9.79 12.39 -10.26
N SER A 31 8.88 12.07 -11.18
CA SER A 31 7.45 12.35 -11.02
C SER A 31 6.85 11.55 -9.86
N PHE A 32 7.25 10.29 -9.70
CA PHE A 32 6.84 9.45 -8.58
C PHE A 32 7.37 9.97 -7.24
N LEU A 33 8.64 10.38 -7.17
CA LEU A 33 9.17 11.02 -5.96
C LEU A 33 8.41 12.31 -5.64
N CYS A 34 8.15 13.16 -6.64
CA CYS A 34 7.39 14.40 -6.44
C CYS A 34 6.00 14.11 -5.84
N TYR A 35 5.28 13.14 -6.40
CA TYR A 35 4.00 12.66 -5.85
C TYR A 35 4.15 12.21 -4.37
N LYS A 36 5.16 11.40 -4.06
CA LYS A 36 5.42 10.90 -2.70
C LYS A 36 5.73 12.03 -1.72
N VAL A 37 6.51 13.03 -2.13
CA VAL A 37 6.81 14.23 -1.32
C VAL A 37 5.54 15.03 -1.04
N ILE A 38 4.71 15.30 -2.07
CA ILE A 38 3.45 16.03 -1.90
C ILE A 38 2.52 15.28 -0.94
N ALA A 39 2.35 13.97 -1.14
CA ALA A 39 1.53 13.14 -0.25
C ALA A 39 2.09 13.13 1.18
N THR A 40 3.41 13.01 1.36
CA THR A 40 4.05 13.06 2.68
C THR A 40 3.78 14.38 3.38
N ILE A 41 3.99 15.52 2.70
CA ILE A 41 3.72 16.84 3.26
C ILE A 41 2.25 16.94 3.66
N TYR A 42 1.33 16.51 2.80
CA TYR A 42 -0.10 16.53 3.10
C TYR A 42 -0.46 15.71 4.35
N PHE A 43 -0.04 14.44 4.42
CA PHE A 43 -0.38 13.59 5.56
C PHE A 43 0.28 14.07 6.87
N VAL A 44 1.54 14.48 6.83
CA VAL A 44 2.26 15.02 8.00
C VAL A 44 1.68 16.34 8.47
N PHE A 45 1.30 17.22 7.53
CA PHE A 45 0.61 18.47 7.85
C PHE A 45 -0.64 18.17 8.67
N TRP A 46 -1.53 17.30 8.18
CA TRP A 46 -2.75 16.98 8.92
C TRP A 46 -2.49 16.29 10.26
N CYS A 47 -1.48 15.40 10.36
CA CYS A 47 -1.07 14.85 11.66
C CYS A 47 -0.65 15.94 12.67
N TYR A 48 -0.01 17.02 12.19
CA TYR A 48 0.41 18.13 13.04
C TYR A 48 -0.71 19.11 13.34
N PHE A 49 -1.65 19.32 12.41
CA PHE A 49 -2.73 20.31 12.57
C PHE A 49 -3.97 19.78 13.30
N TRP A 50 -4.18 18.46 13.34
CA TRP A 50 -5.27 17.83 14.11
C TRP A 50 -5.34 18.21 15.60
N PRO A 51 -4.21 18.29 16.33
CA PRO A 51 -4.20 18.67 17.75
C PRO A 51 -4.60 20.12 18.02
N PHE A 52 -4.66 21.00 17.01
CA PHE A 52 -4.96 22.42 17.20
C PHE A 52 -6.46 22.67 17.04
N GLY A 53 -7.25 22.26 18.03
CA GLY A 53 -8.68 22.59 18.05
C GLY A 53 -9.50 21.94 19.15
N GLU A 54 -9.05 20.80 19.69
CA GLU A 54 -9.80 20.01 20.67
C GLU A 54 -8.88 19.59 21.82
N ASP A 55 -9.32 19.85 23.07
CA ASP A 55 -8.67 19.43 24.32
C ASP A 55 -8.84 17.91 24.54
N ILE A 56 -8.45 17.11 23.56
CA ILE A 56 -8.53 15.65 23.58
C ILE A 56 -7.14 15.08 23.87
N ASP A 57 -7.06 14.07 24.75
CA ASP A 57 -5.81 13.38 25.08
C ASP A 57 -5.13 12.76 23.84
N ASP A 58 -3.79 12.68 23.88
CA ASP A 58 -2.98 12.18 22.76
C ASP A 58 -3.27 10.71 22.43
N ALA A 59 -3.62 9.89 23.43
CA ALA A 59 -4.02 8.51 23.19
C ALA A 59 -5.35 8.44 22.45
N HIS A 60 -6.33 9.26 22.83
CA HIS A 60 -7.63 9.32 22.16
C HIS A 60 -7.48 9.77 20.69
N LYS A 61 -6.62 10.78 20.42
CA LYS A 61 -6.27 11.18 19.04
C LYS A 61 -5.69 10.03 18.22
N PHE A 62 -4.76 9.28 18.79
CA PHE A 62 -4.20 8.10 18.11
C PHE A 62 -5.27 7.06 17.79
N VAL A 63 -6.18 6.78 18.73
CA VAL A 63 -7.20 5.76 18.53
C VAL A 63 -8.18 6.15 17.42
N THR A 64 -8.51 7.43 17.32
CA THR A 64 -9.47 7.93 16.31
C THR A 64 -8.84 8.06 14.93
N TYR A 65 -7.59 8.50 14.85
CA TYR A 65 -6.93 8.85 13.57
C TYR A 65 -5.83 7.88 13.13
N TRP A 66 -5.79 6.66 13.69
CA TRP A 66 -4.76 5.64 13.41
C TRP A 66 -4.52 5.38 11.91
N GLY A 67 -5.57 5.40 11.08
CA GLY A 67 -5.46 5.16 9.65
C GLY A 67 -4.62 6.24 8.96
N TRP A 68 -4.79 7.48 9.40
CA TRP A 68 -4.01 8.61 8.91
C TRP A 68 -2.55 8.54 9.34
N TYR A 69 -2.29 8.18 10.60
CA TYR A 69 -0.92 7.97 11.09
C TYR A 69 -0.21 6.85 10.31
N MET A 70 -0.91 5.75 10.01
CA MET A 70 -0.35 4.67 9.19
C MET A 70 -0.03 5.12 7.77
N ALA A 71 -0.92 5.91 7.15
CA ALA A 71 -0.65 6.51 5.85
C ALA A 71 0.53 7.50 5.89
N ALA A 72 0.61 8.35 6.91
CA ALA A 72 1.71 9.30 7.10
C ALA A 72 3.07 8.58 7.25
N ILE A 73 3.12 7.57 8.11
CA ILE A 73 4.31 6.73 8.30
C ILE A 73 4.71 6.05 6.99
N TYR A 74 3.74 5.48 6.28
CA TYR A 74 3.97 4.86 4.98
C TYR A 74 4.57 5.86 3.98
N PHE A 75 3.95 7.02 3.78
CA PHE A 75 4.43 8.01 2.82
C PHE A 75 5.80 8.56 3.20
N LEU A 76 6.06 8.80 4.48
CA LEU A 76 7.37 9.23 4.97
C LEU A 76 8.47 8.20 4.64
N VAL A 77 8.24 6.93 5.00
CA VAL A 77 9.18 5.84 4.72
C VAL A 77 9.35 5.64 3.20
N SER A 78 8.25 5.68 2.45
CA SER A 78 8.25 5.54 0.99
C SER A 78 9.00 6.68 0.29
N THR A 79 8.90 7.91 0.80
CA THR A 79 9.62 9.07 0.26
C THR A 79 11.11 8.99 0.57
N ALA A 80 11.47 8.71 1.83
CA ALA A 80 12.86 8.57 2.24
C ALA A 80 13.57 7.45 1.46
N THR A 81 12.90 6.31 1.30
CA THR A 81 13.40 5.21 0.49
C THR A 81 13.51 5.63 -0.98
N ALA A 82 12.45 6.17 -1.63
CA ALA A 82 12.51 6.62 -3.02
C ALA A 82 13.62 7.66 -3.30
N TYR A 83 13.86 8.57 -2.36
CA TYR A 83 14.95 9.55 -2.43
C TYR A 83 16.33 8.88 -2.40
N SER A 84 16.55 7.91 -1.51
CA SER A 84 17.82 7.16 -1.43
C SER A 84 18.19 6.43 -2.72
N PHE A 85 17.17 6.05 -3.52
CA PHE A 85 17.37 5.39 -4.81
C PHE A 85 17.71 6.35 -5.95
N LEU A 86 17.31 7.63 -5.86
CA LEU A 86 17.69 8.64 -6.84
C LEU A 86 19.16 9.08 -6.70
N GLY A 87 19.67 9.09 -5.47
CA GLY A 87 21.09 9.40 -5.19
C GLY A 87 22.05 8.25 -5.46
N SER A 88 21.53 7.03 -5.60
CA SER A 88 22.33 5.91 -6.11
C SER A 88 22.56 6.14 -7.60
N PRO A 89 23.80 6.12 -8.12
CA PRO A 89 24.03 6.17 -9.55
C PRO A 89 23.42 4.91 -10.17
N MET A 90 22.14 4.99 -10.55
CA MET A 90 21.59 4.12 -11.57
C MET A 90 22.51 4.32 -12.75
N ALA A 91 23.27 3.26 -13.05
CA ALA A 91 24.29 3.21 -14.08
C ALA A 91 23.90 4.15 -15.22
N SER A 92 24.64 5.25 -15.33
CA SER A 92 24.59 6.10 -16.50
C SER A 92 24.76 5.18 -17.69
N ASP A 93 23.68 4.91 -18.42
CA ASP A 93 23.73 4.38 -19.77
C ASP A 93 24.34 5.49 -20.63
N GLY A 94 25.64 5.71 -20.46
CA GLY A 94 26.43 6.52 -21.35
C GLY A 94 26.37 5.90 -22.74
N PRO A 95 26.32 6.69 -23.82
CA PRO A 95 26.38 6.16 -25.17
C PRO A 95 27.68 5.38 -25.30
N VAL A 96 27.57 4.06 -25.50
CA VAL A 96 28.70 3.15 -25.77
C VAL A 96 29.35 3.63 -27.07
N ARG A 97 30.37 4.48 -26.93
CA ARG A 97 31.15 5.00 -28.04
C ARG A 97 32.61 4.59 -27.82
N GLY A 98 32.98 3.50 -28.49
CA GLY A 98 34.37 3.21 -28.84
C GLY A 98 35.16 2.40 -27.81
N THR A 99 35.38 1.12 -28.14
CA THR A 99 36.68 0.44 -28.05
C THR A 99 37.50 0.69 -26.78
N HIS A 100 37.14 0.02 -25.69
CA HIS A 100 38.02 -0.83 -24.88
C HIS A 100 37.10 -1.57 -23.93
N ALA A 101 37.04 -2.90 -24.04
CA ALA A 101 36.21 -3.76 -23.22
C ALA A 101 36.74 -3.81 -21.78
N VAL A 102 36.56 -2.73 -21.03
CA VAL A 102 36.55 -2.79 -19.58
C VAL A 102 35.21 -3.41 -19.25
N ALA A 103 35.22 -4.68 -18.86
CA ALA A 103 34.03 -5.39 -18.41
C ALA A 103 33.29 -4.48 -17.42
N PRO A 104 32.00 -4.15 -17.67
CA PRO A 104 31.25 -3.35 -16.72
C PRO A 104 31.39 -4.04 -15.37
N HIS A 105 31.79 -3.30 -14.34
CA HIS A 105 31.70 -3.75 -12.97
C HIS A 105 30.22 -4.09 -12.74
N ARG A 106 29.88 -5.34 -13.02
CA ARG A 106 28.62 -5.99 -12.72
C ARG A 106 28.65 -6.09 -11.20
N GLY A 107 28.41 -4.95 -10.55
CA GLY A 107 28.32 -4.82 -9.10
C GLY A 107 27.50 -6.00 -8.64
N ASN A 108 28.10 -6.82 -7.79
CA ASN A 108 27.67 -8.17 -7.49
C ASN A 108 26.19 -8.15 -7.08
N ARG A 109 25.28 -8.32 -8.05
CA ARG A 109 23.82 -8.18 -7.92
C ARG A 109 23.24 -9.23 -6.96
N ASN A 110 24.07 -10.21 -6.61
CA ASN A 110 23.81 -11.28 -5.67
C ASN A 110 24.20 -10.93 -4.22
N GLN A 111 24.69 -9.71 -3.94
CA GLN A 111 24.89 -9.31 -2.55
C GLN A 111 23.51 -9.22 -1.86
N PRO A 112 23.28 -10.03 -0.81
CA PRO A 112 22.02 -9.99 -0.10
C PRO A 112 21.81 -8.60 0.48
N LEU A 113 20.59 -8.08 0.39
CA LEU A 113 20.22 -6.84 1.08
C LEU A 113 20.62 -6.92 2.56
N SER A 114 21.17 -5.84 3.09
CA SER A 114 21.43 -5.73 4.52
C SER A 114 20.14 -5.98 5.31
N SER A 115 20.27 -6.58 6.50
CA SER A 115 19.13 -6.92 7.36
C SER A 115 18.21 -5.71 7.59
N ASN A 116 18.81 -4.55 7.88
CA ASN A 116 18.11 -3.29 8.13
C ASN A 116 17.28 -2.84 6.92
N ARG A 117 17.80 -3.00 5.69
CA ARG A 117 17.08 -2.62 4.47
C ARG A 117 15.89 -3.53 4.20
N ARG A 118 16.02 -4.83 4.48
CA ARG A 118 14.89 -5.78 4.41
C ARG A 118 13.82 -5.44 5.43
N ALA A 119 14.21 -5.12 6.66
CA ALA A 119 13.28 -4.71 7.71
C ALA A 119 12.52 -3.44 7.33
N LEU A 120 13.22 -2.42 6.81
CA LEU A 120 12.61 -1.16 6.36
C LEU A 120 11.59 -1.37 5.23
N LEU A 121 11.94 -2.17 4.22
CA LEU A 121 11.03 -2.49 3.12
C LEU A 121 9.85 -3.34 3.58
N GLY A 122 10.08 -4.28 4.48
CA GLY A 122 9.01 -5.06 5.12
C GLY A 122 8.05 -4.17 5.89
N PHE A 123 8.58 -3.22 6.66
CA PHE A 123 7.78 -2.24 7.39
C PHE A 123 7.00 -1.31 6.46
N GLN A 124 7.61 -0.86 5.36
CA GLN A 124 6.93 -0.05 4.35
C GLN A 124 5.76 -0.80 3.71
N VAL A 125 5.94 -2.08 3.37
CA VAL A 125 4.87 -2.92 2.82
C VAL A 125 3.77 -3.17 3.86
N PHE A 126 4.15 -3.36 5.12
CA PHE A 126 3.22 -3.50 6.23
C PHE A 126 2.35 -2.24 6.38
N SER A 127 2.97 -1.06 6.53
CA SER A 127 2.24 0.21 6.72
C SER A 127 1.41 0.57 5.50
N TRP A 128 1.92 0.34 4.29
CA TRP A 128 1.16 0.51 3.04
C TRP A 128 -0.12 -0.31 3.04
N ASN A 129 -0.02 -1.60 3.34
CA ASN A 129 -1.16 -2.50 3.31
C ASN A 129 -2.19 -2.20 4.41
N VAL A 130 -1.72 -1.86 5.62
CA VAL A 130 -2.60 -1.41 6.71
C VAL A 130 -3.30 -0.10 6.31
N ALA A 131 -2.59 0.86 5.71
CA ALA A 131 -3.18 2.11 5.26
C ALA A 131 -4.20 1.91 4.12
N CYS A 132 -3.89 1.08 3.12
CA CYS A 132 -4.82 0.80 2.02
C CYS A 132 -6.10 0.12 2.52
N VAL A 133 -5.99 -0.98 3.26
CA VAL A 133 -7.17 -1.70 3.78
C VAL A 133 -7.89 -0.85 4.82
N GLY A 134 -7.15 -0.21 5.73
CA GLY A 134 -7.70 0.66 6.77
C GLY A 134 -8.48 1.82 6.18
N SER A 135 -7.99 2.47 5.13
CA SER A 135 -8.70 3.59 4.48
C SER A 135 -10.08 3.19 3.93
N LEU A 136 -10.21 1.97 3.38
CA LEU A 136 -11.50 1.43 2.91
C LEU A 136 -12.44 1.10 4.06
N VAL A 137 -11.90 0.55 5.16
CA VAL A 137 -12.70 0.24 6.35
C VAL A 137 -13.17 1.51 7.04
N ILE A 138 -12.28 2.49 7.21
CA ILE A 138 -12.57 3.78 7.86
C ILE A 138 -13.67 4.53 7.10
N VAL A 139 -13.55 4.70 5.78
CA VAL A 139 -14.61 5.37 5.00
C VAL A 139 -15.93 4.61 5.12
N THR A 140 -15.91 3.29 5.09
CA THR A 140 -17.13 2.47 5.20
C THR A 140 -17.78 2.62 6.57
N VAL A 141 -17.00 2.44 7.65
CA VAL A 141 -17.48 2.53 9.03
C VAL A 141 -17.99 3.93 9.35
N PHE A 142 -17.27 4.97 8.92
CA PHE A 142 -17.70 6.34 9.11
C PHE A 142 -19.09 6.58 8.51
N TRP A 143 -19.27 6.30 7.23
CA TRP A 143 -20.53 6.59 6.53
C TRP A 143 -21.70 5.66 6.91
N VAL A 144 -21.42 4.43 7.33
CA VAL A 144 -22.47 3.45 7.65
C VAL A 144 -22.86 3.48 9.13
N ALA A 145 -21.91 3.75 10.03
CA ALA A 145 -22.11 3.56 11.46
C ALA A 145 -21.88 4.82 12.31
N LEU A 146 -20.97 5.72 11.92
CA LEU A 146 -20.57 6.85 12.79
C LEU A 146 -21.17 8.19 12.36
N PHE A 147 -21.48 8.37 11.08
CA PHE A 147 -22.00 9.64 10.57
C PHE A 147 -23.42 9.88 11.08
N ASP A 148 -23.60 10.99 11.79
CA ASP A 148 -24.82 11.36 12.49
C ASP A 148 -25.61 12.48 11.79
N ASN A 149 -25.28 12.77 10.52
CA ASN A 149 -25.84 13.88 9.72
C ASN A 149 -25.49 15.28 10.24
N THR A 150 -24.47 15.42 11.08
CA THR A 150 -23.93 16.75 11.43
C THR A 150 -23.14 17.37 10.27
N PRO A 151 -22.95 18.71 10.27
CA PRO A 151 -22.12 19.37 9.27
C PRO A 151 -20.68 18.82 9.29
N LEU A 152 -20.21 18.37 8.14
CA LEU A 152 -18.85 17.84 8.00
C LEU A 152 -17.80 18.90 8.34
N THR A 153 -16.90 18.57 9.25
CA THR A 153 -15.72 19.40 9.54
C THR A 153 -14.61 19.13 8.51
N SER A 154 -13.61 20.01 8.47
CA SER A 154 -12.39 19.75 7.67
C SER A 154 -11.69 18.47 8.12
N THR A 155 -11.70 18.20 9.44
CA THR A 155 -11.22 16.95 10.03
C THR A 155 -11.93 15.74 9.45
N ASP A 156 -13.26 15.74 9.40
CA ASP A 156 -14.04 14.61 8.90
C ASP A 156 -13.74 14.33 7.42
N VAL A 157 -13.69 15.39 6.62
CA VAL A 157 -13.37 15.28 5.20
C VAL A 157 -11.99 14.67 5.00
N ASN A 158 -10.99 15.11 5.77
CA ASN A 158 -9.67 14.52 5.66
C ASN A 158 -9.69 13.08 6.19
N ALA A 159 -9.90 12.87 7.49
CA ALA A 159 -9.80 11.55 8.14
C ALA A 159 -10.62 10.45 7.48
N HIS A 160 -11.82 10.76 7.01
CA HIS A 160 -12.79 9.75 6.60
C HIS A 160 -13.08 9.73 5.10
N ILE A 161 -12.91 10.85 4.37
CA ILE A 161 -13.20 10.91 2.94
C ILE A 161 -11.93 10.83 2.10
N LEU A 162 -10.92 11.66 2.38
CA LEU A 162 -9.78 11.83 1.49
C LEU A 162 -8.72 10.73 1.60
N ILE A 163 -8.65 10.01 2.73
CA ILE A 163 -7.67 8.93 2.89
C ILE A 163 -7.85 7.81 1.86
N ALA A 164 -9.07 7.35 1.62
CA ALA A 164 -9.37 6.26 0.70
C ALA A 164 -8.99 6.53 -0.77
N PRO A 165 -9.39 7.66 -1.41
CA PRO A 165 -8.99 7.95 -2.77
C PRO A 165 -7.49 8.18 -2.91
N VAL A 166 -6.83 8.80 -1.94
CA VAL A 166 -5.36 8.99 -1.99
C VAL A 166 -4.63 7.65 -1.91
N MET A 167 -5.06 6.74 -1.02
CA MET A 167 -4.49 5.40 -0.93
C MET A 167 -4.83 4.54 -2.16
N ALA A 168 -5.99 4.73 -2.79
CA ALA A 168 -6.34 4.04 -4.03
C ALA A 168 -5.47 4.52 -5.20
N ILE A 169 -5.23 5.83 -5.33
CA ILE A 169 -4.29 6.40 -6.31
C ILE A 169 -2.89 5.85 -6.05
N ASP A 170 -2.43 5.84 -4.81
CA ASP A 170 -1.11 5.32 -4.45
C ASP A 170 -0.95 3.85 -4.85
N GLN A 171 -1.97 3.04 -4.58
CA GLN A 171 -2.00 1.63 -4.93
C GLN A 171 -1.85 1.41 -6.45
N LEU A 172 -2.48 2.26 -7.26
CA LEU A 172 -2.34 2.23 -8.72
C LEU A 172 -0.92 2.65 -9.14
N LEU A 173 -0.33 3.66 -8.52
CA LEU A 173 0.97 4.19 -8.91
C LEU A 173 2.15 3.32 -8.51
N VAL A 174 2.12 2.68 -7.34
CA VAL A 174 3.26 1.94 -6.79
C VAL A 174 3.52 0.63 -7.55
N ALA A 175 4.79 0.29 -7.76
CA ALA A 175 5.18 -0.96 -8.42
C ALA A 175 5.21 -2.19 -7.49
N THR A 176 4.97 -2.00 -6.18
CA THR A 176 4.95 -3.05 -5.15
C THR A 176 4.07 -4.22 -5.58
N LYS A 177 4.63 -5.44 -5.53
CA LYS A 177 3.84 -6.66 -5.71
C LYS A 177 3.05 -6.91 -4.43
N PHE A 178 1.74 -7.02 -4.56
CA PHE A 178 0.89 -7.43 -3.46
C PHE A 178 0.82 -8.96 -3.40
N GLU A 179 1.11 -9.52 -2.23
CA GLU A 179 1.03 -10.95 -1.98
C GLU A 179 -0.15 -11.27 -1.06
N ARG A 180 -0.86 -12.38 -1.30
CA ARG A 180 -2.04 -12.75 -0.48
C ARG A 180 -1.73 -12.83 1.02
N LYS A 181 -0.52 -13.27 1.37
CA LYS A 181 -0.07 -13.33 2.77
C LYS A 181 0.00 -11.95 3.45
N GLN A 182 0.13 -10.87 2.68
CA GLN A 182 0.12 -9.52 3.22
C GLN A 182 -1.28 -9.14 3.72
N MET A 183 -2.37 -9.70 3.17
CA MET A 183 -3.73 -9.48 3.71
C MET A 183 -3.84 -9.82 5.21
N LEU A 184 -3.05 -10.81 5.67
CA LEU A 184 -3.00 -11.18 7.09
C LEU A 184 -2.48 -10.04 7.98
N ALA A 185 -1.61 -9.16 7.46
CA ALA A 185 -1.07 -8.05 8.25
C ALA A 185 -2.15 -7.06 8.68
N SER A 186 -3.08 -6.69 7.80
CA SER A 186 -4.19 -5.78 8.14
C SER A 186 -5.18 -6.46 9.09
N PHE A 187 -5.38 -7.77 8.93
CA PHE A 187 -6.21 -8.56 9.85
C PHE A 187 -5.61 -8.62 11.26
N LEU A 188 -4.32 -8.95 11.39
CA LEU A 188 -3.63 -8.94 12.68
C LEU A 188 -3.59 -7.54 13.29
N PHE A 189 -3.39 -6.51 12.48
CA PHE A 189 -3.45 -5.13 12.92
C PHE A 189 -4.84 -4.79 13.51
N SER A 190 -5.93 -5.23 12.87
CA SER A 190 -7.29 -5.05 13.39
C SER A 190 -7.49 -5.72 14.75
N ILE A 191 -6.96 -6.93 14.95
CA ILE A 191 -7.01 -7.61 16.26
C ILE A 191 -6.25 -6.80 17.32
N VAL A 192 -5.05 -6.33 16.99
CA VAL A 192 -4.24 -5.49 17.89
C VAL A 192 -4.98 -4.18 18.21
N TYR A 193 -5.63 -3.56 17.22
CA TYR A 193 -6.42 -2.36 17.41
C TYR A 193 -7.63 -2.59 18.34
N VAL A 194 -8.36 -3.69 18.18
CA VAL A 194 -9.46 -4.05 19.09
C VAL A 194 -8.95 -4.28 20.51
N ALA A 195 -7.84 -5.01 20.67
CA ALA A 195 -7.23 -5.23 21.99
C ALA A 195 -6.78 -3.91 22.63
N PHE A 196 -6.16 -3.03 21.84
CA PHE A 196 -5.78 -1.70 22.28
C PHE A 196 -7.00 -0.85 22.69
N ASN A 197 -8.09 -0.90 21.93
CA ASN A 197 -9.32 -0.17 22.25
C ASN A 197 -9.94 -0.64 23.58
N ILE A 198 -9.93 -1.95 23.85
CA ILE A 198 -10.37 -2.49 25.15
C ILE A 198 -9.46 -2.03 26.28
N VAL A 199 -8.12 -2.09 26.10
CA VAL A 199 -7.17 -1.61 27.10
C VAL A 199 -7.38 -0.12 27.36
N PHE A 200 -7.51 0.69 26.31
CA PHE A 200 -7.79 2.12 26.41
C PHE A 200 -9.06 2.37 27.24
N PHE A 201 -10.15 1.67 26.94
CA PHE A 201 -11.39 1.79 27.71
C PHE A 201 -11.20 1.49 29.22
N LEU A 202 -10.35 0.51 29.54
CA LEU A 202 -10.08 0.12 30.93
C LEU A 202 -9.14 1.07 31.68
N THR A 203 -8.29 1.81 30.97
CA THR A 203 -7.21 2.63 31.58
C THR A 203 -7.41 4.13 31.46
N ALA A 204 -8.22 4.59 30.50
CA ALA A 204 -8.48 6.01 30.28
C ALA A 204 -9.39 6.60 31.37
N PRO A 205 -9.35 7.94 31.59
CA PRO A 205 -10.31 8.65 32.41
C PRO A 205 -11.77 8.33 32.01
N GLU A 206 -12.68 8.39 32.98
CA GLU A 206 -14.07 7.94 32.79
C GLU A 206 -14.83 8.73 31.72
N ASP A 207 -14.49 10.01 31.54
CA ASP A 207 -15.03 10.93 30.55
C ASP A 207 -14.44 10.74 29.14
N GLU A 208 -13.31 10.02 29.02
CA GLU A 208 -12.60 9.84 27.75
C GLU A 208 -12.57 8.39 27.24
N ARG A 209 -12.91 7.42 28.10
CA ARG A 209 -12.79 5.98 27.82
C ARG A 209 -13.65 5.49 26.65
N VAL A 210 -14.73 6.21 26.31
CA VAL A 210 -15.63 5.90 25.19
C VAL A 210 -15.21 6.72 23.97
N ILE A 211 -14.68 6.03 22.95
CA ILE A 211 -14.18 6.66 21.72
C ILE A 211 -15.28 6.77 20.67
N TYR A 212 -16.09 5.72 20.56
CA TYR A 212 -17.25 5.65 19.69
C TYR A 212 -18.39 5.02 20.48
N GLY A 213 -19.61 5.53 20.35
CA GLY A 213 -20.77 4.95 21.05
C GLY A 213 -21.00 3.47 20.71
N GLN A 214 -20.65 3.05 19.49
CA GLN A 214 -20.70 1.66 19.03
C GLN A 214 -19.65 0.76 19.70
N MET A 215 -18.68 1.35 20.39
CA MET A 215 -17.61 0.66 21.14
C MET A 215 -17.64 1.06 22.63
N ASP A 216 -18.81 1.37 23.18
CA ASP A 216 -18.97 1.51 24.62
C ASP A 216 -18.95 0.13 25.29
N TRP A 217 -17.78 -0.24 25.82
CA TRP A 217 -17.56 -1.51 26.52
C TRP A 217 -18.14 -1.54 27.95
N GLY A 218 -18.71 -0.44 28.44
CA GLY A 218 -19.34 -0.36 29.75
C GLY A 218 -20.84 -0.61 29.66
N GLU A 219 -21.52 0.18 28.84
CA GLU A 219 -22.98 0.13 28.74
C GLU A 219 -23.48 -1.02 27.85
N SER A 220 -22.74 -1.36 26.79
CA SER A 220 -23.24 -2.30 25.77
C SER A 220 -22.17 -3.26 25.23
N VAL A 221 -21.50 -3.98 26.14
CA VAL A 221 -20.45 -5.00 25.84
C VAL A 221 -20.81 -5.89 24.65
N GLY A 222 -22.05 -6.39 24.59
CA GLY A 222 -22.51 -7.26 23.50
C GLY A 222 -22.51 -6.58 22.13
N ASN A 223 -22.96 -5.32 22.06
CA ASN A 223 -22.97 -4.54 20.83
C ASN A 223 -21.54 -4.17 20.40
N SER A 224 -20.71 -3.74 21.35
CA SER A 224 -19.29 -3.42 21.13
C SER A 224 -18.50 -4.64 20.61
N ALA A 225 -18.72 -5.81 21.21
CA ALA A 225 -18.13 -7.06 20.74
C ALA A 225 -18.61 -7.46 19.34
N ALA A 226 -19.91 -7.34 19.08
CA ALA A 226 -20.48 -7.64 17.76
C ALA A 226 -19.94 -6.69 16.68
N PHE A 227 -19.88 -5.39 16.96
CA PHE A 227 -19.34 -4.38 16.05
C PHE A 227 -17.86 -4.64 15.76
N ALA A 228 -17.04 -4.84 16.79
CA ALA A 228 -15.62 -5.17 16.64
C ALA A 228 -15.41 -6.47 15.83
N ALA A 229 -16.26 -7.48 16.05
CA ALA A 229 -16.22 -8.73 15.30
C ALA A 229 -16.59 -8.53 13.82
N VAL A 230 -17.63 -7.77 13.51
CA VAL A 230 -18.02 -7.46 12.12
C VAL A 230 -16.91 -6.69 11.41
N VAL A 231 -16.34 -5.66 12.04
CA VAL A 231 -15.23 -4.90 11.46
C VAL A 231 -14.02 -5.81 11.20
N THR A 232 -13.61 -6.58 12.19
CA THR A 232 -12.37 -7.38 12.13
C THR A 232 -12.49 -8.62 11.23
N PHE A 233 -13.60 -9.36 11.30
CA PHE A 233 -13.76 -10.63 10.60
C PHE A 233 -14.54 -10.53 9.29
N VAL A 234 -15.20 -9.40 9.01
CA VAL A 234 -15.94 -9.19 7.76
C VAL A 234 -15.34 -8.03 6.96
N LEU A 235 -15.32 -6.82 7.52
CA LEU A 235 -14.91 -5.64 6.76
C LEU A 235 -13.43 -5.63 6.40
N VAL A 236 -12.54 -6.01 7.33
CA VAL A 236 -11.09 -6.05 7.05
C VAL A 236 -10.74 -7.10 5.99
N PRO A 237 -11.21 -8.36 6.05
CA PRO A 237 -11.02 -9.33 4.96
C PRO A 237 -11.59 -8.86 3.62
N LEU A 238 -12.78 -8.24 3.63
CA LEU A 238 -13.40 -7.70 2.42
C LEU A 238 -12.58 -6.54 1.84
N GLY A 239 -12.11 -5.62 2.66
CA GLY A 239 -11.20 -4.53 2.27
C GLY A 239 -9.89 -5.07 1.70
N GLY A 240 -9.34 -6.14 2.30
CA GLY A 240 -8.19 -6.86 1.76
C GLY A 240 -8.45 -7.50 0.40
N LEU A 241 -9.64 -8.06 0.18
CA LEU A 241 -10.05 -8.61 -1.12
C LEU A 241 -10.19 -7.50 -2.18
N ILE A 242 -10.82 -6.38 -1.84
CA ILE A 242 -10.93 -5.21 -2.73
C ILE A 242 -9.53 -4.71 -3.09
N HIS A 243 -8.65 -4.56 -2.10
CA HIS A 243 -7.25 -4.18 -2.32
C HIS A 243 -6.55 -5.18 -3.26
N TYR A 244 -6.73 -6.49 -3.07
CA TYR A 244 -6.20 -7.50 -3.98
C TYR A 244 -6.77 -7.35 -5.41
N CYS A 245 -8.07 -7.09 -5.57
CA CYS A 245 -8.71 -6.87 -6.87
C CYS A 245 -8.14 -5.64 -7.59
N VAL A 246 -7.96 -4.52 -6.90
CA VAL A 246 -7.34 -3.31 -7.45
C VAL A 246 -5.89 -3.59 -7.88
N PHE A 247 -5.13 -4.36 -7.09
CA PHE A 247 -3.79 -4.80 -7.49
C PHE A 247 -3.83 -5.64 -8.78
N ARG A 248 -4.76 -6.60 -8.89
CA ARG A 248 -4.90 -7.43 -10.11
C ARG A 248 -5.30 -6.61 -11.32
N LEU A 249 -6.21 -5.65 -11.15
CA LEU A 249 -6.60 -4.71 -12.20
C LEU A 249 -5.40 -3.88 -12.67
N ARG A 250 -4.62 -3.36 -11.74
CA ARG A 250 -3.39 -2.60 -12.04
C ARG A 250 -2.38 -3.44 -12.83
N GLU A 251 -2.12 -4.67 -12.42
CA GLU A 251 -1.22 -5.58 -13.16
C GLU A 251 -1.77 -5.91 -14.56
N TYR A 252 -3.08 -6.09 -14.70
CA TYR A 252 -3.72 -6.29 -16.01
C TYR A 252 -3.54 -5.06 -16.93
N ILE A 253 -3.70 -3.85 -16.39
CA ILE A 253 -3.45 -2.60 -17.14
C ILE A 253 -1.99 -2.55 -17.58
N TYR A 254 -1.04 -2.91 -16.71
CA TYR A 254 0.38 -2.94 -17.07
C TYR A 254 0.69 -3.93 -18.20
N GLU A 255 0.13 -5.13 -18.15
CA GLU A 255 0.35 -6.15 -19.18
C GLU A 255 -0.26 -5.74 -20.53
N THR A 256 -1.45 -5.11 -20.49
CA THR A 256 -2.17 -4.70 -21.70
C THR A 256 -1.53 -3.48 -22.36
N CYS A 257 -1.19 -2.45 -21.57
CA CYS A 257 -0.61 -1.20 -22.08
C CYS A 257 0.90 -1.32 -22.36
N GLY A 258 1.60 -2.24 -21.70
CA GLY A 258 3.03 -2.49 -21.89
C GLY A 258 3.40 -3.21 -23.19
N GLY A 259 2.42 -3.48 -24.06
CA GLY A 259 2.65 -4.11 -25.36
C GLY A 259 3.06 -5.57 -25.20
N GLY A 260 2.15 -6.40 -24.69
CA GLY A 260 2.30 -7.86 -24.60
C GLY A 260 2.63 -8.52 -25.94
N SER A 261 3.90 -8.43 -26.34
CA SER A 261 4.53 -9.44 -27.17
C SER A 261 4.87 -10.58 -26.23
N ARG A 262 3.86 -11.38 -25.86
CA ARG A 262 4.17 -12.77 -25.53
C ARG A 262 4.87 -13.32 -26.77
N PRO A 263 6.13 -13.79 -26.70
CA PRO A 263 6.66 -14.58 -27.79
C PRO A 263 5.67 -15.74 -27.96
N SER A 264 5.02 -15.79 -29.11
CA SER A 264 4.14 -16.86 -29.53
C SER A 264 4.99 -18.12 -29.66
N SER A 265 5.27 -18.80 -28.55
CA SER A 265 6.00 -20.07 -28.54
C SER A 265 5.12 -21.24 -28.99
N HIS A 266 4.24 -21.00 -29.97
CA HIS A 266 3.25 -21.99 -30.40
C HIS A 266 3.19 -22.20 -31.92
N SER A 267 4.20 -21.74 -32.67
CA SER A 267 4.33 -22.03 -34.10
C SER A 267 5.55 -22.89 -34.48
N ASP A 268 6.40 -23.33 -33.54
CA ASP A 268 7.59 -24.14 -33.85
C ASP A 268 7.50 -25.59 -33.33
N ILE A 269 6.30 -26.09 -33.06
CA ILE A 269 6.04 -27.54 -32.85
C ILE A 269 4.96 -28.01 -33.83
N GLU A 270 5.18 -27.73 -35.11
CA GLU A 270 4.66 -28.55 -36.20
C GLU A 270 5.82 -28.84 -37.15
N GLU A 271 6.68 -29.79 -36.75
CA GLU A 271 7.22 -30.76 -37.69
C GLU A 271 7.82 -31.94 -36.90
N GLY A 272 7.11 -33.08 -36.94
CA GLY A 272 7.71 -34.39 -36.70
C GLY A 272 7.38 -35.07 -35.37
N GLY A 273 6.28 -35.82 -35.34
CA GLY A 273 6.31 -37.15 -34.71
C GLY A 273 5.33 -37.40 -33.58
N VAL A 274 4.24 -38.12 -33.91
CA VAL A 274 3.74 -39.35 -33.24
C VAL A 274 4.06 -39.46 -31.73
N VAL A 275 3.09 -39.48 -30.80
CA VAL A 275 2.45 -40.70 -30.25
C VAL A 275 1.50 -40.20 -29.14
N THR A 276 0.19 -40.21 -29.33
CA THR A 276 -0.77 -41.17 -28.73
C THR A 276 -0.53 -41.50 -27.24
N ALA A 277 -1.39 -40.98 -26.35
CA ALA A 277 -1.71 -41.46 -24.98
C ALA A 277 -1.94 -40.26 -24.05
N ILE A 278 -2.90 -40.19 -23.12
CA ILE A 278 -3.89 -41.12 -22.60
C ILE A 278 -4.93 -40.21 -21.91
N PHE A 279 -6.19 -40.31 -22.30
CA PHE A 279 -7.32 -40.08 -21.41
C PHE A 279 -7.37 -41.29 -20.47
N SER A 280 -7.13 -41.11 -19.17
CA SER A 280 -7.63 -42.06 -18.17
C SER A 280 -7.68 -41.45 -16.76
N ARG A 281 -8.93 -41.29 -16.31
CA ARG A 281 -9.46 -41.25 -14.92
C ARG A 281 -9.24 -39.99 -14.10
#